data_AF-A0A526YJV4-F1
#
_entry.id   AF-A0A526YJV4-F1
#
_cell.length_a   1.000
_cell.length_b   1.000
_cell.length_c   1.000
_cell.angle_alpha   90.00
_cell.angle_beta   90.00
_cell.angle_gamma   90.00
#
_symmetry.space_group_name_H-M   'P 1'
#
loop_
_entity.id
_entity.type
_entity.pdbx_description
1 polymer ?
#
loop_
_entity_poly.entity_id
_entity_poly.type
_entity_poly.pdbx_seq_one_letter_code
_entity_poly.pdbx_strand_id
1 'polypeptide(L)'
;LANSGARHIIGCITSWSRKEVIPILERVGGTLWYACPYEGFEANEHVVYMHACPNQHLVPLLAHVVPRFGANGFLLGSNYIWGWETNRVARDLIADAGGKVLGERYLPLGEVDVSRL
;
A
#
# COMPACT_ATOMS: atom_id res chain seq x y z
N LEU A 1 -8.02 18.17 -16.15
CA LEU A 1 -8.10 19.22 -15.11
C LEU A 1 -7.84 20.62 -15.67
N ALA A 2 -6.75 20.86 -16.40
CA ALA A 2 -6.47 22.17 -17.00
C ALA A 2 -7.60 22.72 -17.90
N ASN A 3 -8.30 21.83 -18.62
CA ASN A 3 -9.38 22.20 -19.55
C ASN A 3 -10.78 21.84 -18.99
N SER A 4 -10.93 21.66 -17.68
CA SER A 4 -12.20 21.29 -17.04
C SER A 4 -12.47 22.05 -15.75
N GLY A 5 -13.74 22.32 -15.45
CA GLY A 5 -14.16 22.84 -14.14
C GLY A 5 -14.08 21.83 -12.98
N ALA A 6 -13.76 20.57 -13.26
CA ALA A 6 -13.65 19.54 -12.22
C ALA A 6 -12.58 19.90 -11.18
N ARG A 7 -12.95 19.82 -9.91
CA ARG A 7 -12.06 20.01 -8.75
C ARG A 7 -12.01 18.80 -7.83
N HIS A 8 -12.99 17.90 -7.92
CA HIS A 8 -12.98 16.64 -7.20
C HIS A 8 -12.73 15.49 -8.17
N ILE A 9 -11.74 14.67 -7.85
CA ILE A 9 -11.35 13.50 -8.64
C ILE A 9 -11.58 12.29 -7.75
N ILE A 10 -12.29 11.28 -8.23
CA ILE A 10 -12.41 9.98 -7.55
C ILE A 10 -11.60 9.00 -8.37
N GLY A 11 -10.64 8.32 -7.75
CA GLY A 11 -9.84 7.32 -8.43
C GLY A 11 -8.39 7.29 -7.98
N CYS A 12 -7.51 7.02 -8.94
CA CYS A 12 -6.26 6.32 -8.71
C CYS A 12 -6.51 4.93 -8.09
N ILE A 13 -5.57 4.02 -8.28
CA ILE A 13 -5.64 2.68 -7.66
C ILE A 13 -4.30 2.34 -7.06
N THR A 14 -3.24 2.52 -7.83
CA THR A 14 -1.88 2.30 -7.33
C THR A 14 -1.39 3.53 -6.59
N SER A 15 -0.68 3.32 -5.49
CA SER A 15 0.01 4.41 -4.77
C SER A 15 0.95 5.20 -5.68
N TRP A 16 1.53 4.57 -6.70
CA TRP A 16 2.30 5.26 -7.74
C TRP A 16 1.45 6.28 -8.50
N SER A 17 0.29 5.87 -9.04
CA SER A 17 -0.60 6.80 -9.75
C SER A 17 -1.08 7.97 -8.86
N ARG A 18 -1.33 7.70 -7.57
CA ARG A 18 -1.70 8.73 -6.59
C ARG A 18 -0.58 9.78 -6.45
N LYS A 19 0.66 9.33 -6.26
CA LYS A 19 1.83 10.21 -6.12
C LYS A 19 2.08 11.07 -7.37
N GLU A 20 1.87 10.52 -8.56
CA GLU A 20 2.00 11.27 -9.83
C GLU A 20 0.93 12.37 -9.98
N VAL A 21 -0.28 12.14 -9.44
CA VAL A 21 -1.39 13.08 -9.58
C VAL A 21 -1.32 14.24 -8.57
N ILE A 22 -0.72 14.04 -7.38
CA ILE A 22 -0.64 15.05 -6.31
C ILE A 22 -0.11 16.42 -6.78
N PRO A 23 1.03 16.53 -7.49
CA PRO A 23 1.55 17.83 -7.92
C PRO A 23 0.61 18.59 -8.86
N ILE A 24 -0.23 17.85 -9.59
CA ILE A 24 -1.23 18.44 -10.49
C ILE A 24 -2.38 19.00 -9.66
N LEU A 25 -2.85 18.28 -8.63
CA LEU A 25 -3.92 18.72 -7.74
C LEU A 25 -3.53 20.00 -7.00
N GLU A 26 -2.31 20.06 -6.47
CA GLU A 26 -1.76 21.23 -5.78
C GLU A 26 -1.79 22.47 -6.69
N ARG A 27 -1.38 22.31 -7.95
CA ARG A 27 -1.36 23.41 -8.93
C ARG A 27 -2.75 23.93 -9.30
N VAL A 28 -3.75 23.06 -9.36
CA VAL A 28 -5.10 23.41 -9.85
C VAL A 28 -6.12 23.60 -8.73
N GLY A 29 -5.71 23.47 -7.46
CA GLY A 29 -6.61 23.49 -6.31
C GLY A 29 -7.63 22.35 -6.34
N GLY A 30 -7.23 21.17 -6.80
CA GLY A 30 -8.08 19.98 -6.86
C GLY A 30 -7.99 19.13 -5.59
N THR A 31 -8.94 18.21 -5.40
CA THR A 31 -8.96 17.22 -4.33
C THR A 31 -9.18 15.83 -4.91
N LEU A 32 -8.34 14.89 -4.51
CA LEU A 32 -8.47 13.46 -4.84
C LEU A 32 -9.13 12.71 -3.70
N TRP A 33 -10.20 11.98 -4.01
CA TRP A 33 -10.84 11.00 -3.16
C TRP A 33 -10.24 9.63 -3.48
N TYR A 34 -9.35 9.17 -2.60
CA TYR A 34 -8.57 7.96 -2.80
C TYR A 34 -9.14 6.80 -1.98
N ALA A 35 -9.75 5.83 -2.68
CA ALA A 35 -10.56 4.76 -2.08
C ALA A 35 -9.84 3.40 -1.96
N CYS A 36 -8.53 3.35 -2.17
CA CYS A 36 -7.76 2.10 -2.16
C CYS A 36 -6.88 2.00 -0.91
N PRO A 37 -6.67 0.80 -0.35
CA PRO A 37 -5.69 0.61 0.72
C PRO A 37 -4.32 1.11 0.25
N TYR A 38 -3.54 1.69 1.18
CA TYR A 38 -2.19 2.15 0.88
C TYR A 38 -1.25 1.86 2.03
N GLU A 39 0.03 2.09 1.78
CA GLU A 39 1.13 1.79 2.66
C GLU A 39 1.21 2.68 3.92
N GLY A 40 0.39 3.74 3.99
CA GLY A 40 0.55 4.78 5.00
C GLY A 40 1.70 5.74 4.66
N PHE A 41 2.30 6.33 5.70
CA PHE A 41 3.47 7.23 5.61
C PHE A 41 3.32 8.41 4.66
N GLU A 42 2.08 8.81 4.36
CA GLU A 42 1.78 9.97 3.53
C GLU A 42 0.55 10.69 4.05
N ALA A 43 0.64 12.02 4.09
CA ALA A 43 -0.45 12.94 4.31
C ALA A 43 -0.31 14.10 3.32
N ASN A 44 -1.39 14.45 2.62
CA ASN A 44 -1.42 15.57 1.69
C ASN A 44 -2.80 16.23 1.77
N GLU A 45 -2.84 17.55 1.83
CA GLU A 45 -4.09 18.33 2.00
C GLU A 45 -5.04 18.21 0.81
N HIS A 46 -4.52 17.87 -0.37
CA HIS A 46 -5.29 17.64 -1.59
C HIS A 46 -5.77 16.19 -1.74
N VAL A 47 -5.55 15.32 -0.77
CA VAL A 47 -5.94 13.91 -0.84
C VAL A 47 -6.76 13.51 0.38
N VAL A 48 -7.99 13.04 0.12
CA VAL A 48 -8.85 12.39 1.11
C VAL A 48 -8.62 10.88 1.02
N TYR A 49 -7.92 10.33 2.01
CA TYR A 49 -7.65 8.90 2.13
C TYR A 49 -8.85 8.21 2.78
N MET A 50 -9.62 7.44 2.01
CA MET A 50 -10.87 6.84 2.47
C MET A 50 -10.73 5.37 2.87
N HIS A 51 -9.57 4.77 2.69
CA HIS A 51 -9.35 3.35 2.92
C HIS A 51 -8.20 3.09 3.90
N ALA A 52 -8.11 1.83 4.34
CA ALA A 52 -7.20 1.34 5.35
C ALA A 52 -5.71 1.55 5.07
N CYS A 53 -4.98 1.95 6.12
CA CYS A 53 -3.52 1.88 6.28
C CYS A 53 -3.10 0.56 6.96
N PRO A 54 -1.80 0.21 7.03
CA PRO A 54 -1.30 -1.04 7.63
C PRO A 54 -1.82 -1.31 9.05
N ASN A 55 -1.99 -0.29 9.89
CA ASN A 55 -2.55 -0.42 11.24
C ASN A 55 -4.01 -0.91 11.27
N GLN A 56 -4.76 -0.73 10.18
CA GLN A 56 -6.18 -1.08 10.08
C GLN A 56 -6.42 -2.45 9.43
N HIS A 57 -5.43 -3.03 8.74
CA HIS A 57 -5.59 -4.33 8.07
C HIS A 57 -4.43 -5.30 8.32
N LEU A 58 -3.16 -4.88 8.20
CA LEU A 58 -2.00 -5.76 8.32
C LEU A 58 -1.72 -6.12 9.78
N VAL A 59 -1.73 -5.13 10.67
CA VAL A 59 -1.55 -5.34 12.13
C VAL A 59 -2.61 -6.30 12.69
N PRO A 60 -3.93 -6.08 12.49
CA PRO A 60 -4.94 -7.02 13.00
C PRO A 60 -4.86 -8.38 12.33
N LEU A 61 -4.48 -8.46 11.05
CA LEU A 61 -4.25 -9.74 10.36
C LEU A 61 -3.15 -10.54 11.06
N LEU A 62 -1.97 -9.95 11.28
CA LEU A 62 -0.83 -10.62 11.91
C LEU A 62 -1.11 -10.96 13.37
N ALA A 63 -1.78 -10.08 14.12
CA ALA A 63 -2.26 -10.38 15.47
C ALA A 63 -3.21 -11.60 15.50
N HIS A 64 -3.97 -11.83 14.43
CA HIS A 64 -4.85 -12.99 14.32
C HIS A 64 -4.11 -14.27 13.90
N VAL A 65 -3.22 -14.20 12.90
CA VAL A 65 -2.60 -15.39 12.31
C VAL A 65 -1.42 -15.93 13.12
N VAL A 66 -0.60 -15.05 13.71
CA VAL A 66 0.64 -15.45 14.40
C VAL A 66 0.37 -16.42 15.56
N PRO A 67 -0.60 -16.18 16.47
CA PRO A 67 -0.88 -17.12 17.56
C PRO A 67 -1.42 -18.48 17.10
N ARG A 68 -1.94 -18.58 15.87
CA ARG A 68 -2.59 -19.78 15.33
C ARG A 68 -1.66 -20.62 14.47
N PHE A 69 -0.79 -19.97 13.71
CA PHE A 69 0.01 -20.62 12.67
C PHE A 69 1.52 -20.41 12.84
N GLY A 70 1.93 -19.63 13.84
CA GLY A 70 3.32 -19.29 14.12
C GLY A 70 3.74 -17.97 13.50
N ALA A 71 4.90 -17.47 13.94
CA ALA A 71 5.40 -16.14 13.60
C ALA A 71 6.27 -16.10 12.33
N ASN A 72 6.71 -17.25 11.81
CA ASN A 72 7.54 -17.28 10.60
C ASN A 72 6.70 -16.96 9.37
N GLY A 73 7.22 -16.12 8.47
CA GLY A 73 6.51 -15.70 7.27
C GLY A 73 7.38 -15.74 6.02
N PHE A 74 6.75 -15.93 4.87
CA PHE A 74 7.34 -15.69 3.56
C PHE A 74 6.57 -14.53 2.93
N LEU A 75 7.28 -13.49 2.49
CA LEU A 75 6.66 -12.24 2.02
C LEU A 75 6.66 -12.18 0.50
N LEU A 76 5.49 -11.90 -0.07
CA LEU A 76 5.28 -11.74 -1.50
C LEU A 76 4.62 -10.39 -1.76
N GLY A 77 5.01 -9.71 -2.84
CA GLY A 77 4.37 -8.47 -3.23
C GLY A 77 4.56 -8.14 -4.71
N SER A 78 3.74 -7.23 -5.22
CA SER A 78 4.06 -6.59 -6.51
C SER A 78 5.22 -5.61 -6.33
N ASN A 79 6.07 -5.50 -7.34
CA ASN A 79 7.31 -4.74 -7.33
C ASN A 79 7.07 -3.25 -7.52
N TYR A 80 6.40 -2.63 -6.53
CA TYR A 80 6.16 -1.19 -6.45
C TYR A 80 5.95 -0.78 -4.99
N ILE A 81 5.85 0.53 -4.76
CA ILE A 81 5.88 1.14 -3.43
C ILE A 81 4.94 0.52 -2.40
N TRP A 82 3.70 0.20 -2.77
CA TRP A 82 2.74 -0.39 -1.84
C TRP A 82 3.20 -1.76 -1.35
N GLY A 83 3.73 -2.59 -2.25
CA GLY A 83 4.24 -3.92 -1.90
C GLY A 83 5.48 -3.83 -1.01
N TRP A 84 6.43 -2.96 -1.33
CA TRP A 84 7.67 -2.79 -0.56
C TRP A 84 7.40 -2.29 0.87
N GLU A 85 6.60 -1.25 1.01
CA GLU A 85 6.32 -0.64 2.32
C GLU A 85 5.39 -1.51 3.18
N THR A 86 4.41 -2.18 2.57
CA THR A 86 3.55 -3.13 3.29
C THR A 86 4.38 -4.31 3.83
N ASN A 87 5.28 -4.86 3.00
CA ASN A 87 6.18 -5.93 3.43
C ASN A 87 7.20 -5.44 4.47
N ARG A 88 7.64 -4.18 4.41
CA ARG A 88 8.47 -3.59 5.47
C ARG A 88 7.76 -3.64 6.83
N VAL A 89 6.51 -3.19 6.90
CA VAL A 89 5.72 -3.27 8.14
C VAL A 89 5.50 -4.73 8.55
N ALA A 90 5.28 -5.65 7.60
CA ALA A 90 5.12 -7.06 7.91
C ALA A 90 6.40 -7.69 8.50
N ARG A 91 7.59 -7.31 8.00
CA ARG A 91 8.88 -7.74 8.57
C ARG A 91 9.01 -7.33 10.03
N ASP A 92 8.70 -6.06 10.31
CA ASP A 92 8.79 -5.51 11.66
C ASP A 92 7.85 -6.27 12.61
N LEU A 93 6.60 -6.49 12.20
CA LEU A 93 5.61 -7.24 12.98
C LEU A 93 5.98 -8.73 13.18
N ILE A 94 6.58 -9.37 12.18
CA ILE A 94 7.08 -10.75 12.30
C ILE A 94 8.25 -10.81 13.30
N ALA A 95 9.17 -9.85 13.24
CA ALA A 95 10.31 -9.78 14.15
C ALA A 95 9.85 -9.54 15.60
N ASP A 96 8.90 -8.61 15.80
CA ASP A 96 8.31 -8.32 17.12
C ASP A 96 7.61 -9.54 17.71
N ALA A 97 7.06 -10.41 16.87
CA ALA A 97 6.47 -11.69 17.27
C ALA A 97 7.50 -12.81 17.52
N GLY A 98 8.80 -12.54 17.40
CA GLY A 98 9.87 -13.54 17.54
C GLY A 98 9.99 -14.50 16.35
N GLY A 99 9.37 -14.17 15.22
CA GLY A 99 9.43 -14.95 13.99
C GLY A 99 10.59 -14.60 13.08
N LYS A 100 10.68 -15.32 11.96
CA LYS A 100 11.68 -15.10 10.91
C LYS A 100 11.00 -14.94 9.56
N VAL A 101 11.52 -14.02 8.76
CA VAL A 101 11.18 -13.95 7.33
C VAL A 101 12.04 -14.96 6.58
N LEU A 102 11.38 -16.01 6.07
CA LEU A 102 12.02 -17.14 5.39
C LEU A 102 12.39 -16.81 3.94
N GLY A 103 11.76 -15.79 3.38
CA GLY A 103 12.06 -15.27 2.05
C GLY A 103 11.16 -14.09 1.73
N GLU A 104 11.62 -13.27 0.79
CA GLU A 104 10.92 -12.11 0.29
C GLU A 104 11.10 -12.03 -1.22
N ARG A 105 10.00 -11.95 -1.96
CA ARG A 105 10.01 -11.88 -3.43
C ARG A 105 9.02 -10.86 -3.94
N TYR A 106 9.40 -10.23 -5.05
CA TYR A 106 8.58 -9.25 -5.74
C TYR A 106 8.43 -9.63 -7.20
N LEU A 107 7.20 -9.55 -7.71
CA LEU A 107 6.91 -9.72 -9.12
C LEU A 107 6.55 -8.37 -9.77
N PRO A 108 6.93 -8.12 -11.03
CA PRO A 108 6.49 -6.92 -11.75
C PRO A 108 4.96 -6.72 -11.68
N LEU A 109 4.51 -5.46 -11.71
CA LEU A 109 3.08 -5.18 -11.71
C LEU A 109 2.43 -5.74 -12.99
N GLY A 110 1.39 -6.56 -12.82
CA GLY A 110 0.71 -7.24 -13.92
C GLY A 110 1.32 -8.59 -14.32
N GLU A 111 2.39 -9.03 -13.65
CA GLU A 111 2.92 -10.38 -13.80
C GLU A 111 1.91 -11.41 -13.32
N VAL A 112 1.74 -12.48 -14.11
CA VAL A 112 0.83 -13.60 -13.80
C VAL A 112 1.56 -14.94 -13.73
N ASP A 113 2.78 -15.02 -14.25
CA ASP A 113 3.63 -16.20 -14.11
C ASP A 113 4.30 -16.22 -12.74
N VAL A 114 3.67 -16.94 -11.81
CA VAL A 114 4.16 -17.13 -10.44
C VAL A 114 5.01 -18.40 -10.29
N SER A 115 5.29 -19.13 -11.38
CA SER A 115 5.99 -20.42 -11.32
C SER A 115 7.44 -20.33 -10.81
N ARG A 116 8.01 -19.12 -10.80
CA ARG A 116 9.38 -18.84 -10.38
C ARG A 116 9.51 -18.33 -8.94
N LEU A 117 8.41 -18.29 -8.19
CA LEU A 117 8.39 -17.88 -6.77
C LEU A 117 8.83 -19.00 -5.82
#